data_AF-B7Q9M0-F1
#
_entry.id   AF-B7Q9M0-F1
#
_cell.length_a   1.000
_cell.length_b   1.000
_cell.length_c   1.000
_cell.angle_alpha   90.00
_cell.angle_beta   90.00
_cell.angle_gamma   90.00
#
_symmetry.space_group_name_H-M   'P 1'
#
loop_
_entity.id
_entity.type
_entity.pdbx_description
1 polymer ?
#
loop_
_entity_poly.entity_id
_entity_poly.type
_entity_poly.pdbx_seq_one_letter_code
_entity_poly.pdbx_strand_id
1 'polypeptide(L)'
;EPPNRRFKSERGLLNVDRLDDEMFRSMFRFRKEHIGELQRALLMPETITSAQGVQMDGEEALYVTLRRLAYPNRWIDLEGVFGRHSS
;
A
#
# COMPACT_ATOMS: atom_id res chain seq x y z
N GLU A 1 23.94 2.58 23.23
CA GLU A 1 22.91 3.12 22.31
C GLU A 1 22.16 1.96 21.67
N PRO A 2 20.82 2.02 21.51
CA PRO A 2 20.13 1.00 20.73
C PRO A 2 20.52 1.15 19.25
N PRO A 3 20.70 0.04 18.51
CA PRO A 3 21.13 0.10 17.12
C PRO A 3 20.08 0.83 16.27
N ASN A 4 20.57 1.69 15.38
CA ASN A 4 19.80 2.41 14.37
C ASN A 4 19.11 1.37 13.47
N ARG A 5 17.87 1.00 13.82
CA ARG A 5 17.03 0.10 13.05
C ARG A 5 16.67 0.82 11.76
N ARG A 6 17.54 0.71 10.76
CA ARG A 6 17.15 0.86 9.35
C ARG A 6 16.07 -0.18 9.11
N PHE A 7 14.80 0.21 9.26
CA PHE A 7 13.66 -0.54 8.72
C PHE A 7 13.70 -0.41 7.19
N LYS A 8 14.81 -0.83 6.57
CA LYS A 8 14.82 -1.16 5.15
C LYS A 8 14.24 -2.55 5.10
N SER A 9 12.97 -2.65 4.73
CA SER A 9 12.43 -3.93 4.29
C SER A 9 13.25 -4.32 3.06
N GLU A 10 14.24 -5.21 3.19
CA GLU A 10 15.04 -5.69 2.05
C GLU A 10 14.17 -6.32 0.94
N ARG A 11 12.93 -6.63 1.29
CA ARG A 11 11.82 -6.94 0.38
C ARG A 11 10.60 -6.19 0.88
N GLY A 12 10.04 -5.26 0.12
CA GLY A 12 8.68 -4.79 0.39
C GLY A 12 7.77 -6.01 0.57
N LEU A 13 7.06 -6.11 1.69
CA LEU A 13 6.16 -7.24 1.96
C LEU A 13 5.02 -7.33 0.91
N LEU A 14 4.80 -6.23 0.20
CA LEU A 14 3.85 -6.11 -0.90
C LEU A 14 4.54 -6.44 -2.22
N ASN A 15 4.16 -7.56 -2.83
CA ASN A 15 4.47 -7.84 -4.24
C ASN A 15 3.21 -7.58 -5.08
N VAL A 16 3.16 -6.42 -5.72
CA VAL A 16 1.99 -5.97 -6.50
C VAL A 16 1.78 -6.80 -7.76
N ASP A 17 2.85 -7.31 -8.36
CA ASP A 17 2.78 -8.15 -9.56
C ASP A 17 2.06 -9.47 -9.29
N ARG A 18 2.11 -9.96 -8.05
CA ARG A 18 1.43 -11.18 -7.62
C ARG A 18 -0.05 -10.98 -7.28
N LEU A 19 -0.52 -9.74 -7.18
CA LEU A 19 -1.94 -9.49 -6.92
C LEU A 19 -2.71 -9.59 -8.23
N ASP A 20 -3.82 -10.33 -8.26
CA ASP A 20 -4.77 -10.20 -9.36
C ASP A 20 -5.46 -8.82 -9.33
N ASP A 21 -6.14 -8.47 -10.43
CA ASP A 21 -6.71 -7.13 -10.59
C ASP A 21 -7.86 -6.85 -9.62
N GLU A 22 -8.62 -7.88 -9.22
CA GLU A 22 -9.73 -7.74 -8.29
C GLU A 22 -9.22 -7.50 -6.86
N MET A 23 -8.24 -8.29 -6.43
CA MET A 23 -7.56 -8.13 -5.15
C MET A 23 -6.82 -6.79 -5.09
N PHE A 24 -6.15 -6.39 -6.17
CA PHE A 24 -5.51 -5.08 -6.26
C PHE A 24 -6.53 -3.95 -6.10
N ARG A 25 -7.64 -3.99 -6.85
CA ARG A 25 -8.72 -3.00 -6.75
C ARG A 25 -9.37 -3.01 -5.37
N SER A 26 -9.49 -4.17 -4.74
CA SER A 26 -9.98 -4.27 -3.37
C SER A 26 -9.02 -3.56 -2.41
N MET A 27 -7.72 -3.85 -2.48
CA MET A 27 -6.72 -3.30 -1.56
C MET A 27 -6.51 -1.80 -1.69
N PHE A 28 -6.51 -1.28 -2.92
CA PHE A 28 -6.10 0.11 -3.19
C PHE A 28 -7.21 1.00 -3.73
N ARG A 29 -8.36 0.44 -4.15
CA ARG A 29 -9.48 1.14 -4.82
C ARG A 29 -9.16 1.73 -6.19
N PHE A 30 -7.98 1.45 -6.73
CA PHE A 30 -7.55 1.81 -8.09
C PHE A 30 -7.28 0.55 -8.92
N ARG A 31 -7.25 0.70 -10.25
CA ARG A 31 -6.73 -0.33 -11.16
C ARG A 31 -5.23 -0.16 -11.31
N LYS A 32 -4.50 -1.23 -11.64
CA LYS A 32 -3.04 -1.18 -11.83
C LYS A 32 -2.62 -0.13 -12.86
N GLU A 33 -3.36 -0.05 -13.96
CA GLU A 33 -3.15 0.95 -15.03
C GLU A 33 -3.25 2.41 -14.56
N HIS A 34 -3.97 2.69 -13.46
CA HIS A 34 -4.11 4.05 -12.94
C HIS A 34 -2.89 4.51 -12.13
N ILE A 35 -2.01 3.61 -11.69
CA ILE A 35 -0.93 3.96 -10.76
C ILE A 35 0.06 4.95 -11.38
N GLY A 36 0.47 4.73 -12.63
CA GLY A 36 1.37 5.64 -13.33
C GLY A 36 0.77 7.03 -13.62
N GLU A 37 -0.55 7.12 -13.76
CA GLU A 37 -1.24 8.42 -13.84
C GLU A 37 -1.30 9.08 -12.46
N LEU A 38 -1.60 8.32 -11.41
CA LEU A 38 -1.70 8.81 -10.04
C LEU A 38 -0.36 9.34 -9.53
N GLN A 39 0.75 8.66 -9.81
CA GLN A 39 2.10 9.14 -9.47
C GLN A 39 2.39 10.50 -10.11
N ARG A 40 2.04 10.68 -11.39
CA ARG A 40 2.22 11.95 -12.10
C ARG A 40 1.32 13.05 -11.57
N ALA A 41 0.04 12.74 -11.34
CA ALA A 41 -0.94 13.71 -10.86
C ALA A 41 -0.62 14.21 -9.44
N LEU A 42 -0.10 13.33 -8.58
CA LEU A 42 0.31 13.66 -7.21
C LEU A 42 1.75 14.20 -7.12
N LEU A 43 2.45 14.29 -8.26
CA LEU A 43 3.87 14.69 -8.31
C LEU A 43 4.72 13.88 -7.32
N MET A 44 4.52 12.56 -7.32
CA MET A 44 5.20 11.67 -6.38
C MET A 44 6.71 11.75 -6.59
N PRO A 45 7.50 12.02 -5.53
CA PRO A 45 8.94 11.97 -5.62
C PRO A 45 9.41 10.52 -5.77
N GLU A 46 10.58 10.31 -6.38
CA GLU A 46 11.17 8.97 -6.53
C GLU A 46 11.44 8.29 -5.18
N THR A 47 11.79 9.09 -4.16
CA THR A 47 12.02 8.59 -2.80
C THR A 47 11.35 9.48 -1.78
N ILE A 48 10.87 8.87 -0.70
CA ILE A 48 10.25 9.56 0.45
C ILE A 48 11.02 9.20 1.70
N THR A 49 11.28 10.21 2.54
CA THR A 49 11.83 10.02 3.88
C THR A 49 10.72 10.21 4.90
N SER A 50 10.44 9.19 5.70
CA SER A 50 9.45 9.28 6.78
C SER A 50 9.92 10.21 7.89
N ALA A 51 9.00 10.63 8.77
CA ALA A 51 9.34 11.44 9.96
C ALA A 51 10.36 10.76 10.89
N GLN A 52 10.50 9.43 10.82
CA GLN A 52 11.47 8.65 11.57
C GLN A 52 12.82 8.48 10.84
N GLY A 53 13.01 9.15 9.69
CA GLY A 53 14.24 9.08 8.90
C GLY A 53 14.36 7.82 8.05
N VAL A 54 13.28 7.06 7.85
CA VAL A 54 13.28 5.87 6.99
C VAL A 54 13.05 6.29 5.55
N GLN A 55 13.98 5.97 4.66
CA GLN A 55 13.81 6.17 3.21
C GLN A 55 13.10 4.97 2.58
N MET A 56 12.11 5.26 1.75
CA MET A 56 11.36 4.29 0.94
C MET A 56 11.16 4.81 -0.48
N ASP A 57 10.86 3.90 -1.39
CA ASP A 57 10.49 4.24 -2.77
C ASP A 57 9.16 5.02 -2.80
N GLY A 58 9.05 5.98 -3.71
CA GLY A 58 7.85 6.79 -3.88
C GLY A 58 6.62 5.99 -4.26
N GLU A 59 6.78 4.95 -5.08
CA GLU A 59 5.71 4.03 -5.45
C GLU A 59 5.25 3.20 -4.25
N GLU A 60 6.19 2.68 -3.46
CA GLU A 60 5.88 1.95 -2.22
C GLU A 60 5.09 2.84 -1.24
N ALA A 61 5.51 4.10 -1.07
CA ALA A 61 4.81 5.08 -0.25
C ALA A 61 3.40 5.40 -0.77
N LEU A 62 3.20 5.42 -2.09
CA LEU A 62 1.89 5.57 -2.70
C LEU A 62 0.98 4.40 -2.33
N TYR A 63 1.45 3.15 -2.43
CA TYR A 63 0.65 1.98 -2.04
C TYR A 63 0.28 1.98 -0.55
N VAL A 64 1.21 2.37 0.32
CA VAL A 64 0.93 2.53 1.76
C VAL A 64 -0.17 3.56 1.98
N THR A 65 -0.10 4.69 1.28
CA THR A 65 -1.09 5.77 1.37
C THR A 65 -2.46 5.30 0.88
N LEU A 66 -2.52 4.69 -0.31
CA LEU A 66 -3.73 4.14 -0.89
C LEU A 66 -4.37 3.09 0.02
N ARG A 67 -3.58 2.21 0.63
CA ARG A 67 -4.09 1.20 1.55
C ARG A 67 -4.68 1.80 2.82
N ARG A 68 -4.15 2.92 3.30
CA ARG A 68 -4.68 3.67 4.45
C ARG A 68 -5.97 4.42 4.11
N LEU A 69 -6.07 4.93 2.88
CA LEU A 69 -7.29 5.58 2.37
C LEU A 69 -8.38 4.55 2.02
N ALA A 70 -7.99 3.34 1.63
CA ALA A 70 -8.89 2.21 1.53
C ALA A 70 -9.37 1.84 2.94
N TYR A 71 -10.62 2.20 3.22
CA TYR A 71 -11.27 2.02 4.53
C TYR A 71 -10.86 0.71 5.22
N PRO A 72 -10.23 0.74 6.42
CA PRO A 72 -9.57 -0.44 6.99
C PRO A 72 -10.49 -1.46 7.68
N ASN A 73 -11.81 -1.28 7.66
CA ASN A 73 -12.78 -2.20 8.28
C ASN A 73 -13.98 -2.43 7.35
N ARG A 74 -13.74 -2.74 6.09
CA ARG A 74 -14.86 -3.03 5.18
C ARG A 74 -15.51 -4.33 5.62
N TRP A 75 -16.83 -4.41 5.45
CA TRP A 75 -17.57 -5.64 5.74
C TRP A 75 -16.92 -6.86 5.05
N ILE A 76 -16.44 -6.69 3.79
CA ILE A 76 -15.67 -7.70 3.05
C ILE A 76 -14.36 -8.16 3.74
N ASP A 77 -13.63 -7.24 4.40
CA ASP A 77 -12.40 -7.56 5.12
C ASP A 77 -12.72 -8.27 6.45
N LEU A 78 -13.88 -7.94 7.03
CA LEU A 78 -14.40 -8.54 8.25
C LEU A 78 -15.00 -9.94 8.01
N GLU A 79 -15.41 -10.29 6.79
CA GLU A 79 -15.91 -11.64 6.50
C GLU A 79 -14.87 -12.71 6.79
N GLY A 80 -13.61 -12.47 6.40
CA GLY A 80 -12.52 -13.41 6.66
C GLY A 80 -12.23 -13.58 8.15
N VAL A 81 -12.56 -12.57 8.98
CA VAL A 81 -12.34 -12.59 10.42
C VAL A 81 -13.54 -13.18 11.18
N PHE A 82 -14.76 -12.90 10.73
CA PHE A 82 -16.00 -13.25 11.44
C PHE A 82 -16.84 -14.34 10.77
N GLY A 83 -16.44 -14.80 9.58
CA GLY A 83 -17.13 -15.86 8.83
C GLY A 83 -18.54 -15.50 8.37
N ARG A 84 -18.85 -14.22 8.19
CA ARG A 84 -20.18 -13.74 7.76
C ARG A 84 -20.07 -13.12 6.39
N HIS A 85 -20.86 -13.59 5.42
CA HIS A 85 -20.85 -13.07 4.06
C HIS A 85 -21.39 -11.63 3.97
N SER A 86 -20.76 -10.79 3.15
CA SER A 86 -21.37 -9.58 2.59
C SER A 86 -22.23 -9.97 1.40
N SER A 87 -23.51 -10.21 1.67
CA SER A 87 -24.54 -10.30 0.62
C SER A 87 -25.46 -9.10 0.75
#